data_AF-A0A482WLB5-F1
#
_entry.id   AF-A0A482WLB5-F1
#
_cell.length_a   1.000
_cell.length_b   1.000
_cell.length_c   1.000
_cell.angle_alpha   90.00
_cell.angle_beta   90.00
_cell.angle_gamma   90.00
#
_symmetry.space_group_name_H-M   'P 1'
#
loop_
_entity.id
_entity.type
_entity.pdbx_description
1 polymer ?
#
loop_
_entity_poly.entity_id
_entity_poly.type
_entity_poly.pdbx_seq_one_letter_code
_entity_poly.pdbx_strand_id
1 'polypeptide(L)'
;MATFRRSRHRAGTRYKRRGVDEAGKCANYVETEQIVGHGPHQVAFTQVRGSVPVYWSQPGYKYRPPPRLDKGEAETRLAFEKHFEEEVGCYGPVCIVNLVEQSGKERVIWDAYTQHVLAYNSPQLVYATFDFHEYCRGMH
;
A
#
# COMPACT_ATOMS: atom_id res chain seq x y z
N MET A 1 11.47 -22.06 -1.91
CA MET A 1 10.73 -21.68 -3.13
C MET A 1 10.11 -20.32 -2.91
N ALA A 2 10.11 -19.43 -3.91
CA ALA A 2 9.46 -18.13 -3.83
C ALA A 2 8.41 -18.02 -4.94
N THR A 3 7.20 -17.62 -4.58
CA THR A 3 6.05 -17.45 -5.48
C THR A 3 5.61 -15.99 -5.46
N PHE A 4 5.23 -15.46 -6.62
CA PHE A 4 4.72 -14.10 -6.77
C PHE A 4 3.39 -14.14 -7.52
N ARG A 5 2.34 -13.58 -6.94
CA ARG A 5 1.02 -13.47 -7.57
C ARG A 5 0.69 -11.99 -7.74
N ARG A 6 0.47 -11.57 -8.99
CA ARG A 6 0.03 -10.21 -9.30
C ARG A 6 -1.49 -10.18 -9.39
N SER A 7 -2.13 -9.22 -8.72
CA SER A 7 -3.58 -9.06 -8.81
C SER A 7 -4.01 -8.75 -10.24
N ARG A 8 -5.10 -9.40 -10.68
CA ARG A 8 -5.79 -9.11 -11.94
C ARG A 8 -6.60 -7.81 -11.86
N HIS A 9 -6.96 -7.40 -10.64
CA HIS A 9 -7.76 -6.21 -10.41
C HIS A 9 -6.92 -4.96 -10.62
N ARG A 10 -7.54 -3.95 -11.24
CA ARG A 10 -6.91 -2.67 -11.56
C ARG A 10 -5.57 -2.79 -12.33
N ALA A 11 -5.40 -3.85 -13.14
CA ALA A 11 -4.22 -4.06 -13.96
C ALA A 11 -3.98 -2.89 -14.95
N GLY A 12 -2.73 -2.44 -15.05
CA GLY A 12 -2.34 -1.32 -15.90
C GLY A 12 -0.85 -1.01 -15.77
N THR A 13 -0.35 -0.14 -16.66
CA THR A 13 1.03 0.35 -16.58
C THR A 13 1.24 1.19 -15.32
N ARG A 14 2.40 1.03 -14.65
CA ARG A 14 2.78 1.69 -13.37
C ARG A 14 2.48 3.19 -13.31
N TYR A 15 2.56 3.89 -14.46
CA TYR A 15 2.33 5.34 -14.57
C TYR A 15 0.87 5.76 -14.76
N LYS A 16 -0.03 4.85 -15.13
CA LYS A 16 -1.45 5.17 -15.46
C LYS A 16 -2.43 4.80 -14.35
N ARG A 17 -2.05 3.93 -13.41
CA ARG A 17 -2.96 3.47 -12.34
C ARG A 17 -2.24 3.46 -10.99
N ARG A 18 -2.71 4.33 -10.09
CA ARG A 18 -2.29 4.48 -8.69
C ARG A 18 -3.54 4.58 -7.81
N GLY A 19 -3.38 4.36 -6.52
CA GLY A 19 -4.49 4.43 -5.57
C GLY A 19 -5.43 3.22 -5.58
N VAL A 20 -6.55 3.40 -4.87
CA VAL A 20 -7.65 2.44 -4.71
C VAL A 20 -8.76 2.70 -5.74
N ASP A 21 -9.63 1.71 -5.97
CA ASP A 21 -10.90 1.86 -6.69
C ASP A 21 -12.12 1.73 -5.77
N GLU A 22 -13.32 1.86 -6.34
CA GLU A 22 -14.59 1.84 -5.59
C GLU A 22 -14.91 0.50 -4.92
N ALA A 23 -14.25 -0.57 -5.37
CA ALA A 23 -14.33 -1.90 -4.81
C ALA A 23 -13.22 -2.16 -3.75
N GLY A 24 -12.41 -1.17 -3.41
CA GLY A 24 -11.32 -1.32 -2.44
C GLY A 24 -10.06 -1.97 -3.02
N LYS A 25 -9.95 -2.12 -4.35
CA LYS A 25 -8.78 -2.78 -4.96
C LYS A 25 -7.66 -1.78 -5.26
N CYS A 26 -6.53 -1.99 -4.61
CA CYS A 26 -5.33 -1.18 -4.82
C CYS A 26 -4.62 -1.51 -6.13
N ALA A 27 -4.13 -0.49 -6.82
CA ALA A 27 -3.30 -0.67 -8.01
C ALA A 27 -1.96 -1.35 -7.66
N ASN A 28 -1.40 -2.11 -8.62
CA ASN A 28 -0.10 -2.77 -8.49
C ASN A 28 0.02 -3.71 -7.27
N TYR A 29 -1.10 -4.28 -6.83
CA TYR A 29 -1.15 -5.26 -5.75
C TYR A 29 -0.44 -6.57 -6.14
N VAL A 30 0.49 -7.00 -5.29
CA VAL A 30 1.30 -8.20 -5.46
C VAL A 30 1.38 -8.93 -4.12
N GLU A 31 1.08 -10.21 -4.13
CA GLU A 31 1.35 -11.15 -3.04
C GLU A 31 2.66 -11.87 -3.35
N THR A 32 3.57 -11.90 -2.37
CA THR A 32 4.83 -12.64 -2.42
C THR A 32 4.81 -13.67 -1.30
N GLU A 33 5.05 -14.92 -1.63
CA GLU A 33 5.07 -16.01 -0.66
C GLU A 33 6.41 -16.75 -0.73
N GLN A 34 7.07 -16.87 0.41
CA GLN A 34 8.32 -17.58 0.58
C GLN A 34 8.06 -18.87 1.35
N ILE A 35 8.30 -20.00 0.70
CA ILE A 35 8.12 -21.34 1.26
C ILE A 35 9.50 -21.94 1.53
N VAL A 36 9.74 -22.30 2.79
CA VAL A 36 10.97 -22.95 3.25
C VAL A 36 10.61 -24.31 3.85
N GLY A 37 11.31 -25.35 3.40
CA GLY A 37 11.19 -26.71 3.93
C GLY A 37 12.50 -27.14 4.59
N HIS A 38 12.41 -27.74 5.78
CA HIS A 38 13.54 -28.32 6.47
C HIS A 38 13.11 -29.63 7.18
N GLY A 39 13.57 -30.77 6.67
CA GLY A 39 13.14 -32.08 7.17
C GLY A 39 11.62 -32.25 7.04
N PRO A 40 10.89 -32.59 8.12
CA PRO A 40 9.43 -32.69 8.10
C PRO A 40 8.72 -31.33 8.21
N HIS A 41 9.45 -30.23 8.44
CA HIS A 41 8.86 -28.92 8.64
C HIS A 41 8.74 -28.17 7.31
N GLN A 42 7.58 -27.55 7.11
CA GLN A 42 7.32 -26.63 6.01
C GLN A 42 6.69 -25.36 6.57
N VAL A 43 7.26 -24.22 6.21
CA VAL A 43 6.78 -22.90 6.62
C VAL A 43 6.61 -22.02 5.38
N ALA A 44 5.56 -21.21 5.41
CA ALA A 44 5.27 -20.21 4.39
C ALA A 44 5.21 -18.83 5.06
N PHE A 45 5.80 -17.83 4.40
CA PHE A 45 5.75 -16.44 4.82
C PHE A 45 5.24 -15.59 3.66
N THR A 46 4.15 -14.87 3.89
CA THR A 46 3.47 -14.08 2.86
C THR A 46 3.58 -12.60 3.16
N GLN A 47 3.95 -11.83 2.14
CA GLN A 47 3.98 -10.37 2.17
C GLN A 47 3.19 -9.82 1.00
N VAL A 48 2.39 -8.78 1.28
CA VAL A 48 1.60 -8.08 0.27
C VAL A 48 2.16 -6.68 0.05
N ARG A 49 2.17 -6.24 -1.21
CA ARG A 49 2.59 -4.89 -1.60
C ARG A 49 1.60 -4.32 -2.59
N GLY A 50 1.09 -3.13 -2.31
CA GLY A 50 0.19 -2.40 -3.20
C GLY A 50 0.46 -0.91 -3.24
N SER A 51 -0.29 -0.20 -4.07
CA SER A 51 -0.40 1.25 -3.96
C SER A 51 -1.08 1.65 -2.65
N VAL A 52 -0.78 2.84 -2.14
CA VAL A 52 -1.49 3.45 -1.00
C VAL A 52 -3.01 3.45 -1.27
N PRO A 53 -3.85 2.97 -0.33
CA PRO A 53 -5.29 2.77 -0.49
C PRO A 53 -6.10 4.07 -0.38
N VAL A 54 -5.69 5.10 -1.12
CA VAL A 54 -6.40 6.36 -1.27
C VAL A 54 -6.66 6.65 -2.75
N TYR A 55 -7.59 7.54 -3.10
CA TYR A 55 -7.78 7.94 -4.49
C TYR A 55 -6.76 8.99 -4.88
N TRP A 56 -5.77 8.61 -5.68
CA TRP A 56 -4.73 9.54 -6.11
C TRP A 56 -4.14 9.21 -7.47
N SER A 57 -3.68 10.27 -8.13
CA SER A 57 -3.02 10.21 -9.42
C SER A 57 -1.77 11.08 -9.45
N GLN A 58 -0.92 10.81 -10.45
CA GLN A 58 0.29 11.58 -10.77
C GLN A 58 0.26 11.92 -12.26
N PRO A 59 -0.60 12.84 -12.69
CA PRO A 59 -0.76 13.16 -14.10
C PRO A 59 0.27 14.18 -14.54
N GLY A 60 0.87 13.93 -15.70
CA GLY A 60 1.85 14.82 -16.30
C GLY A 60 2.85 14.04 -17.14
N TYR A 61 3.42 14.71 -18.14
CA TYR A 61 4.45 14.16 -19.03
C TYR A 61 5.87 14.35 -18.49
N LYS A 62 6.03 15.17 -17.43
CA LYS A 62 7.32 15.41 -16.78
C LYS A 62 7.73 14.20 -15.92
N TYR A 63 9.03 13.99 -15.76
CA TYR A 63 9.56 13.00 -14.83
C TYR A 63 9.12 13.33 -13.39
N ARG A 64 8.46 12.37 -12.71
CA ARG A 64 7.93 12.46 -11.34
C ARG A 64 6.98 13.67 -11.11
N PRO A 65 5.80 13.70 -11.76
CA PRO A 65 4.83 14.76 -11.54
C PRO A 65 4.29 14.70 -10.11
N PRO A 66 3.91 15.85 -9.52
CA PRO A 66 3.43 15.89 -8.15
C PRO A 66 2.14 15.05 -8.01
N PRO A 67 2.03 14.24 -6.95
CA PRO A 67 0.80 13.51 -6.67
C PRO A 67 -0.31 14.47 -6.25
N ARG A 68 -1.55 14.07 -6.53
CA ARG A 68 -2.76 14.74 -6.08
C ARG A 68 -3.81 13.72 -5.70
N LEU A 69 -4.68 14.09 -4.77
CA LEU A 69 -5.87 13.32 -4.43
C LEU A 69 -6.94 13.55 -5.51
N ASP A 70 -7.60 12.47 -5.92
CA ASP A 70 -8.61 12.51 -6.99
C ASP A 70 -10.04 12.60 -6.44
N LYS A 71 -10.28 12.15 -5.20
CA LYS A 71 -11.59 12.16 -4.55
C LYS A 71 -11.50 12.75 -3.14
N GLY A 72 -12.66 13.12 -2.60
CA GLY A 72 -12.78 13.65 -1.24
C GLY A 72 -12.55 12.61 -0.15
N GLU A 73 -12.47 13.08 1.09
CA GLU A 73 -12.22 12.24 2.27
C GLU A 73 -13.30 11.18 2.49
N ALA A 74 -14.58 11.54 2.37
CA ALA A 74 -15.70 10.63 2.59
C ALA A 74 -15.70 9.44 1.60
N GLU A 75 -15.49 9.72 0.30
CA GLU A 75 -15.39 8.67 -0.71
C GLU A 75 -14.15 7.79 -0.52
N THR A 76 -13.02 8.41 -0.15
CA THR A 76 -11.76 7.70 0.11
C THR A 76 -11.90 6.78 1.30
N ARG A 77 -12.55 7.24 2.37
CA ARG A 77 -12.82 6.45 3.57
C ARG A 77 -13.58 5.16 3.25
N LEU A 78 -14.64 5.24 2.44
CA LEU A 78 -15.42 4.05 2.08
C LEU A 78 -14.58 3.01 1.31
N ALA A 79 -13.70 3.44 0.41
CA ALA A 79 -12.83 2.54 -0.33
C ALA A 79 -11.69 1.97 0.54
N PHE A 80 -11.17 2.80 1.45
CA PHE A 80 -10.16 2.42 2.43
C PHE A 80 -10.68 1.34 3.40
N GLU A 81 -11.88 1.53 3.95
CA GLU A 81 -12.52 0.57 4.86
C GLU A 81 -12.70 -0.78 4.16
N LYS A 82 -13.28 -0.78 2.95
CA LYS A 82 -13.41 -2.00 2.12
C LYS A 82 -12.07 -2.70 1.87
N HIS A 83 -11.02 -1.93 1.58
CA HIS A 83 -9.69 -2.50 1.35
C HIS A 83 -9.20 -3.25 2.58
N PHE A 84 -9.21 -2.61 3.76
CA PHE A 84 -8.67 -3.24 4.96
C PHE A 84 -9.59 -4.30 5.57
N GLU A 85 -10.90 -4.22 5.37
CA GLU A 85 -11.81 -5.33 5.69
C GLU A 85 -11.45 -6.60 4.91
N GLU A 86 -11.12 -6.46 3.62
CA GLU A 86 -10.66 -7.59 2.81
C GLU A 86 -9.27 -8.08 3.23
N GLU A 87 -8.30 -7.18 3.38
CA GLU A 87 -6.93 -7.58 3.79
C GLU A 87 -6.95 -8.31 5.13
N VAL A 88 -7.71 -7.81 6.10
CA VAL A 88 -7.85 -8.45 7.41
C VAL A 88 -8.64 -9.77 7.30
N GLY A 89 -9.66 -9.83 6.46
CA GLY A 89 -10.40 -11.07 6.21
C GLY A 89 -9.55 -12.17 5.55
N CYS A 90 -8.59 -11.79 4.69
CA CYS A 90 -7.71 -12.73 4.00
C CYS A 90 -6.49 -13.15 4.83
N TYR A 91 -5.86 -12.21 5.54
CA TYR A 91 -4.55 -12.42 6.16
C TYR A 91 -4.56 -12.32 7.70
N GLY A 92 -5.66 -11.89 8.31
CA GLY A 92 -5.73 -11.58 9.74
C GLY A 92 -5.11 -10.21 10.05
N PRO A 93 -4.50 -10.02 11.23
CA PRO A 93 -3.87 -8.74 11.58
C PRO A 93 -2.82 -8.30 10.55
N VAL A 94 -2.86 -7.03 10.14
CA VAL A 94 -2.00 -6.47 9.09
C VAL A 94 -1.05 -5.44 9.67
N CYS A 95 0.24 -5.61 9.38
CA CYS A 95 1.27 -4.61 9.66
C CYS A 95 1.58 -3.81 8.39
N ILE A 96 1.16 -2.54 8.39
CA ILE A 96 1.43 -1.60 7.31
C ILE A 96 2.83 -1.03 7.50
N VAL A 97 3.66 -1.18 6.48
CA VAL A 97 4.95 -0.49 6.37
C VAL A 97 4.84 0.60 5.30
N ASN A 98 4.75 1.86 5.74
CA ASN A 98 4.65 3.01 4.85
C ASN A 98 6.01 3.65 4.60
N LEU A 99 6.43 3.64 3.34
CA LEU A 99 7.70 4.20 2.85
C LEU A 99 7.54 5.51 2.07
N VAL A 100 6.34 6.09 2.05
CA VAL A 100 6.08 7.36 1.35
C VAL A 100 6.89 8.49 2.01
N GLU A 101 7.52 9.33 1.19
CA GLU A 101 8.30 10.48 1.65
C GLU A 101 7.41 11.41 2.51
N GLN A 102 7.84 11.68 3.75
CA GLN A 102 7.09 12.53 4.69
C GLN A 102 7.22 14.03 4.35
N SER A 103 8.22 14.36 3.53
CA SER A 103 8.49 15.71 3.05
C SER A 103 8.36 15.80 1.53
N GLY A 104 8.35 17.03 1.01
CA GLY A 104 8.31 17.26 -0.43
C GLY A 104 6.94 16.96 -1.06
N LYS A 105 6.97 16.40 -2.28
CA LYS A 105 5.79 16.28 -3.13
C LYS A 105 4.85 15.15 -2.72
N GLU A 106 5.36 14.07 -2.13
CA GLU A 106 4.55 12.90 -1.75
C GLU A 106 3.85 13.05 -0.40
N ARG A 107 4.17 14.11 0.36
CA ARG A 107 3.56 14.43 1.64
C ARG A 107 2.03 14.42 1.62
N VAL A 108 1.40 14.90 0.54
CA VAL A 108 -0.06 14.88 0.39
C VAL A 108 -0.66 13.47 0.48
N ILE A 109 0.07 12.45 0.01
CA ILE A 109 -0.35 11.04 0.08
C ILE A 109 -0.07 10.47 1.47
N TRP A 110 1.06 10.85 2.08
CA TRP A 110 1.39 10.46 3.45
C TRP A 110 0.38 11.00 4.46
N ASP A 111 0.02 12.28 4.35
CA ASP A 111 -0.96 12.96 5.21
C ASP A 111 -2.33 12.26 5.08
N ALA A 112 -2.81 12.06 3.85
CA ALA A 112 -4.11 11.42 3.59
C ALA A 112 -4.15 9.98 4.12
N TYR A 113 -3.11 9.18 3.87
CA TYR A 113 -3.08 7.80 4.31
C TYR A 113 -3.05 7.70 5.84
N THR A 114 -2.20 8.50 6.48
CA THR A 114 -2.09 8.54 7.95
C THR A 114 -3.41 8.95 8.59
N GLN A 115 -4.08 9.98 8.05
CA GLN A 115 -5.40 10.41 8.54
C GLN A 115 -6.44 9.29 8.46
N HIS A 116 -6.51 8.56 7.34
CA HIS A 116 -7.46 7.45 7.20
C HIS A 116 -7.13 6.27 8.13
N VAL A 117 -5.86 5.92 8.32
CA VAL A 117 -5.45 4.88 9.27
C VAL A 117 -5.85 5.25 10.70
N LEU A 118 -5.56 6.49 11.12
CA LEU A 118 -5.91 7.00 12.45
C LEU A 118 -7.43 7.07 12.66
N ALA A 119 -8.19 7.47 11.64
CA ALA A 119 -9.65 7.51 11.70
C ALA A 119 -10.28 6.11 11.76
N TYR A 120 -9.68 5.14 11.07
CA TYR A 120 -10.16 3.75 11.08
C TYR A 120 -9.91 3.06 12.44
N ASN A 121 -8.81 3.41 13.12
CA ASN A 121 -8.50 3.04 14.51
C ASN A 121 -8.76 1.55 14.85
N SER A 122 -8.39 0.64 13.94
CA SER A 122 -8.62 -0.79 14.13
C SER A 122 -7.47 -1.44 14.92
N PRO A 123 -7.78 -2.26 15.95
CA PRO A 123 -6.75 -3.00 16.69
C PRO A 123 -6.06 -4.09 15.84
N GLN A 124 -6.60 -4.41 14.67
CA GLN A 124 -6.03 -5.39 13.75
C GLN A 124 -5.00 -4.76 12.79
N LEU A 125 -4.82 -3.44 12.82
CA LEU A 125 -3.84 -2.74 12.01
C LEU A 125 -2.71 -2.18 12.87
N VAL A 126 -1.48 -2.47 12.47
CA VAL A 126 -0.28 -1.79 12.96
C VAL A 126 0.21 -0.89 11.84
N TYR A 127 0.52 0.38 12.15
CA TYR A 127 1.03 1.34 11.18
C TYR A 127 2.42 1.80 11.55
N ALA A 128 3.40 1.40 10.74
CA ALA A 128 4.79 1.81 10.88
C ALA A 128 5.19 2.69 9.69
N THR A 129 5.76 3.86 9.97
CA THR A 129 6.33 4.75 8.96
C THR A 129 7.85 4.61 8.98
N PHE A 130 8.48 4.60 7.80
CA PHE A 130 9.93 4.56 7.68
C PHE A 130 10.39 5.48 6.56
N ASP A 131 11.09 6.56 6.91
CA ASP A 131 11.66 7.48 5.93
C ASP A 131 13.04 6.99 5.46
N PHE A 132 13.05 6.31 4.31
CA PHE A 132 14.29 5.77 3.75
C PHE A 132 15.35 6.84 3.48
N HIS A 133 14.96 8.06 3.11
CA HIS A 133 15.90 9.13 2.77
C HIS A 133 16.51 9.81 4.01
N GLU A 134 15.91 9.63 5.17
CA GLU A 134 16.46 10.05 6.45
C GLU A 134 17.35 8.95 7.05
N TYR A 135 16.82 7.72 7.13
CA TYR A 135 17.50 6.60 7.79
C TYR A 135 18.66 6.00 6.98
N CYS A 136 18.67 6.15 5.66
CA CYS A 136 19.70 5.56 4.79
C CYS A 136 20.68 6.59 4.22
N ARG A 137 20.74 7.82 4.77
CA ARG A 137 21.80 8.77 4.39
C ARG A 137 23.16 8.17 4.73
N GLY A 138 23.93 7.79 3.72
CA GLY A 138 25.29 7.27 3.87
C GLY A 138 25.43 5.75 3.81
N MET A 139 24.37 4.99 3.50
CA MET A 139 24.57 3.59 3.08
C MET A 139 25.06 3.57 1.63
N HIS A 140 26.37 3.37 1.47
CA HIS A 140 27.04 3.06 0.21
C HIS A 140 26.96 1.57 -0.10
#